data_AF-A0A1E3RM54-F1
#
_entry.id   AF-A0A1E3RM54-F1
#
_cell.length_a   1.000
_cell.length_b   1.000
_cell.length_c   1.000
_cell.angle_alpha   90.00
_cell.angle_beta   90.00
_cell.angle_gamma   90.00
#
_symmetry.space_group_name_H-M   'P 1'
#
loop_
_entity.id
_entity.type
_entity.pdbx_description
1 polymer ?
#
loop_
_entity_poly.entity_id
_entity_poly.type
_entity_poly.pdbx_seq_one_letter_code
_entity_poly.pdbx_strand_id
1 'polypeptide(L)' 'MAANVREEVSERAVAAGWHRRDADRTDYYTRSPVRVHVIWRGTDAISGGALYHDDVLMAYSRDLATVSGWLNRSS' A
#
# COMPACT_ATOMS: atom_id res chain seq x y z
N MET A 1 18.34 11.60 -3.56
CA MET A 1 16.94 11.79 -3.98
C MET A 1 16.11 11.94 -2.71
N ALA A 2 15.20 12.91 -2.62
CA ALA A 2 14.35 13.02 -1.44
C ALA A 2 13.43 11.79 -1.39
N ALA A 3 13.67 10.88 -0.46
CA ALA A 3 12.78 9.78 -0.18
C ALA A 3 11.48 10.40 0.37
N ASN A 4 10.45 10.45 -0.47
CA ASN A 4 9.13 10.85 -0.04
C ASN A 4 8.39 9.64 0.54
N VAL A 5 7.34 9.88 1.31
CA VAL A 5 6.70 8.81 2.10
C VAL A 5 6.14 7.70 1.20
N ARG A 6 5.66 8.04 0.01
CA ARG A 6 5.21 7.06 -0.99
C ARG A 6 6.30 6.07 -1.37
N GLU A 7 7.51 6.54 -1.66
CA GLU A 7 8.62 5.66 -2.01
C GLU A 7 9.12 4.87 -0.79
N GLU A 8 9.18 5.48 0.40
CA GLU A 8 9.58 4.76 1.62
C GLU A 8 8.61 3.60 1.96
N VAL A 9 7.30 3.82 1.85
CA VAL A 9 6.29 2.77 2.04
C VAL A 9 6.48 1.66 1.00
N SER A 10 6.76 2.05 -0.24
CA SER A 10 6.93 1.12 -1.35
C SER A 10 8.17 0.24 -1.19
N GLU A 11 9.31 0.82 -0.83
CA GLU A 11 10.55 0.10 -0.58
C GLU A 11 10.38 -0.92 0.56
N ARG A 12 9.75 -0.51 1.66
CA ARG A 12 9.45 -1.41 2.80
C ARG A 12 8.50 -2.53 2.41
N ALA A 13 7.47 -2.24 1.62
CA ALA A 13 6.53 -3.25 1.14
C ALA A 13 7.22 -4.27 0.22
N VAL A 14 8.04 -3.81 -0.72
CA VAL A 14 8.83 -4.70 -1.60
C VAL A 14 9.77 -5.57 -0.79
N ALA A 15 10.45 -5.01 0.22
CA ALA A 15 11.29 -5.77 1.14
C ALA A 15 10.50 -6.82 1.95
N ALA A 16 9.22 -6.57 2.25
CA ALA A 16 8.30 -7.51 2.89
C ALA A 16 7.63 -8.52 1.94
N GLY A 17 8.10 -8.61 0.69
CA GLY A 17 7.65 -9.58 -0.31
C GLY A 17 6.40 -9.18 -1.09
N TRP A 18 6.00 -7.90 -1.05
CA TRP A 18 4.93 -7.39 -1.90
C TRP A 18 5.45 -7.07 -3.30
N HIS A 19 4.67 -7.42 -4.31
CA HIS A 19 4.87 -6.88 -5.65
C HIS A 19 4.11 -5.56 -5.77
N ARG A 20 4.81 -4.46 -6.08
CA ARG A 20 4.22 -3.14 -6.36
C ARG A 20 3.99 -2.96 -7.87
N ARG A 21 2.84 -2.40 -8.23
CA ARG A 21 2.59 -1.76 -9.52
C ARG A 21 2.03 -0.37 -9.26
N ASP A 22 2.75 0.68 -9.62
CA ASP A 22 2.23 2.04 -9.61
C ASP A 22 1.41 2.32 -10.89
N ALA A 23 0.34 3.11 -10.74
CA ALA A 23 -0.42 3.66 -11.85
C ALA A 23 -1.00 5.02 -11.45
N ASP A 24 -0.44 6.09 -12.01
CA ASP A 24 -0.79 7.48 -11.66
C ASP A 24 -0.66 7.71 -10.14
N ARG A 25 -1.77 8.08 -9.49
CA ARG A 25 -1.84 8.30 -8.04
C ARG A 25 -2.10 7.03 -7.23
N THR A 26 -2.23 5.87 -7.85
CA THR A 26 -2.57 4.62 -7.16
C THR A 26 -1.40 3.65 -7.19
N ASP A 27 -1.01 3.13 -6.03
CA ASP A 27 -0.12 1.97 -5.94
C ASP A 27 -0.94 0.72 -5.63
N TYR A 28 -0.67 -0.35 -6.38
CA TYR A 28 -1.24 -1.67 -6.21
C TYR A 28 -0.17 -2.60 -5.64
N TYR A 29 -0.43 -3.18 -4.48
CA TYR A 29 0.43 -4.15 -3.83
C TYR A 29 -0.25 -5.51 -3.85
N THR A 30 0.45 -6.53 -4.32
CA THR A 30 -0.08 -7.90 -4.38
C THR A 30 0.87 -8.88 -3.72
N ARG A 31 0.33 -9.70 -2.82
CA ARG A 31 0.98 -10.86 -2.20
C ARG A 31 -0.10 -11.92 -1.98
N SER A 32 -0.38 -12.68 -3.05
CA SER A 32 -1.52 -13.59 -3.15
C SER A 32 -1.69 -14.45 -1.88
N PRO A 33 -2.90 -14.55 -1.32
CA PRO A 33 -4.19 -14.04 -1.81
C PRO A 33 -4.50 -12.58 -1.44
N VAL A 34 -3.57 -11.88 -0.78
CA VAL A 34 -3.79 -10.55 -0.21
C VAL A 34 -3.42 -9.46 -1.22
N ARG A 35 -4.24 -8.41 -1.29
CA ARG A 35 -3.94 -7.21 -2.09
C ARG A 35 -4.21 -5.94 -1.30
N VAL A 36 -3.40 -4.92 -1.52
CA VAL A 36 -3.61 -3.59 -0.95
C VAL A 36 -3.57 -2.57 -2.08
N HIS A 37 -4.59 -1.73 -2.20
CA HIS A 37 -4.58 -0.58 -3.09
C HIS A 37 -4.37 0.67 -2.24
N VAL A 38 -3.49 1.58 -2.67
CA VAL A 38 -3.21 2.84 -1.97
C VAL A 38 -3.37 3.99 -2.94
N ILE A 39 -4.32 4.87 -2.68
CA ILE A 39 -4.58 6.06 -3.51
C ILE A 39 -3.92 7.26 -2.82
N TRP A 40 -2.89 7.80 -3.43
CA TRP A 40 -2.10 8.91 -2.91
C TRP A 40 -2.75 10.27 -3.19
N ARG A 41 -2.38 11.26 -2.36
CA ARG A 41 -2.63 12.69 -2.52
C ARG A 41 -1.29 13.40 -2.37
N GLY A 42 -0.62 13.64 -3.50
CA GLY A 42 0.81 13.99 -3.50
C GLY A 42 1.66 12.79 -3.11
N THR A 43 2.79 13.02 -2.44
CA THR A 43 3.74 11.97 -2.06
C THR A 43 3.74 11.63 -0.56
N ASP A 44 3.03 12.40 0.25
CA ASP A 44 3.17 12.37 1.72
C ASP A 44 1.86 12.02 2.44
N ALA A 45 0.75 11.90 1.71
CA ALA A 45 -0.56 11.58 2.27
C ALA A 45 -1.39 10.72 1.30
N ILE A 46 -2.37 10.01 1.83
CA ILE A 46 -3.30 9.19 1.05
C ILE A 46 -4.71 9.78 1.06
N SER A 47 -5.45 9.53 -0.01
CA SER A 47 -6.91 9.65 -0.04
C SER A 47 -7.61 8.41 0.48
N GLY A 48 -6.94 7.25 0.44
CA GLY A 48 -7.43 6.03 1.06
C GLY A 48 -6.60 4.81 0.66
N GLY A 49 -6.78 3.72 1.41
CA GLY A 49 -6.27 2.40 1.09
C GLY A 49 -7.32 1.33 1.34
N ALA A 50 -7.30 0.29 0.50
CA ALA A 50 -8.22 -0.84 0.56
C ALA A 50 -7.44 -2.15 0.65
N LEU A 51 -7.77 -2.97 1.64
CA LEU A 51 -7.22 -4.31 1.85
C LEU A 51 -8.21 -5.35 1.35
N TYR A 52 -7.72 -6.26 0.51
CA TYR A 52 -8.48 -7.37 -0.04
C TYR A 52 -7.86 -8.71 0.34
N HIS A 53 -8.70 -9.73 0.50
CA HIS A 53 -8.31 -11.14 0.58
C HIS A 53 -9.22 -11.94 -0.33
N ASP A 54 -8.66 -12.70 -1.28
CA ASP A 54 -9.43 -13.46 -2.29
C ASP A 54 -10.53 -12.62 -2.94
N ASP A 55 -10.16 -11.43 -3.43
CA ASP A 55 -11.06 -10.44 -4.05
C ASP A 55 -12.12 -9.80 -3.12
N VAL A 56 -12.25 -10.25 -1.88
CA VAL A 56 -13.17 -9.67 -0.89
C VAL A 56 -12.53 -8.45 -0.21
N LEU A 57 -13.25 -7.32 -0.19
CA LEU A 57 -12.83 -6.14 0.56
C LEU A 57 -12.93 -6.41 2.07
N MET A 58 -11.79 -6.42 2.74
CA MET A 58 -11.70 -6.70 4.18
C MET A 58 -11.69 -5.42 5.00
N ALA A 59 -11.01 -4.38 4.52
CA ALA A 59 -10.90 -3.11 5.21
C ALA A 59 -10.64 -1.94 4.26
N TYR A 60 -11.07 -0.76 4.68
CA TYR A 60 -10.74 0.51 4.05
C TYR A 60 -10.31 1.52 5.11
N SER A 61 -9.26 2.29 4.85
CA SER A 61 -8.78 3.33 5.75
C SER A 61 -8.25 4.54 4.99
N ARG A 62 -8.35 5.73 5.61
CA ARG A 62 -7.71 6.96 5.12
C ARG A 62 -6.47 7.33 5.92
N ASP A 63 -6.16 6.55 6.95
CA ASP A 63 -4.97 6.73 7.77
C ASP A 63 -3.78 5.98 7.16
N LEU A 64 -2.71 6.71 6.86
CA LEU A 64 -1.50 6.16 6.25
C LEU A 64 -0.81 5.15 7.17
N ALA A 65 -0.79 5.39 8.48
CA ALA A 65 -0.14 4.47 9.42
C ALA A 65 -0.82 3.08 9.39
N THR A 66 -2.15 3.07 9.36
CA THR A 66 -2.95 1.83 9.21
C THR A 66 -2.63 1.09 7.92
N VAL A 67 -2.63 1.79 6.78
CA VAL A 67 -2.38 1.18 5.45
C VAL A 67 -0.95 0.63 5.35
N SER A 68 0.04 1.41 5.82
CA SER A 68 1.43 0.96 5.93
C SER A 68 1.56 -0.25 6.86
N GLY A 69 0.77 -0.32 7.92
CA GLY A 69 0.69 -1.47 8.80
C GLY A 69 0.25 -2.77 8.11
N TRP A 70 -0.61 -2.70 7.08
CA TRP A 70 -0.96 -3.89 6.28
C TRP A 70 0.21 -4.37 5.44
N LEU A 71 0.99 -3.44 4.87
CA LEU A 71 2.14 -3.73 4.01
C LEU A 71 3.34 -4.25 4.82
N ASN A 72 3.49 -3.83 6.09
CA ASN A 72 4.58 -4.26 6.96
C ASN A 72 4.39 -5.63 7.61
N ARG A 73 3.20 -6.25 7.53
CA ARG A 73 2.98 -7.59 8.09
C ARG A 73 3.70 -8.62 7.21
N SER A 74 4.82 -9.15 7.68
CA SER A 74 5.30 -10.46 7.29
C SER A 74 4.35 -11.48 7.93
N SER A 75 3.68 -12.30 7.11
CA SER A 75 2.97 -13.49 7.61
C SER A 75 3.89 -14.36 8.45
#